data_AF-A0A7Y2B4T7-F1
#
_entry.id   AF-A0A7Y2B4T7-F1
#
_cell.length_a   1.000
_cell.length_b   1.000
_cell.length_c   1.000
_cell.angle_alpha   90.00
_cell.angle_beta   90.00
_cell.angle_gamma   90.00
#
_symmetry.space_group_name_H-M   'P 1'
#
loop_
_entity.id
_entity.type
_entity.pdbx_description
1 polymer ?
#
loop_
_entity_poly.entity_id
_entity_poly.type
_entity_poly.pdbx_seq_one_letter_code
_entity_poly.pdbx_strand_id
1 'polypeptide(L)'
;WLYEISHKNPIWMHPNDGERLGVETGDAVRIDTEIGWFVNTVWLAEAIKPGIVAVSHHLGRWRVRDGEGVGAGMSNVVTLEESADGGRTMRVTRQAEAHKTFDPDTERIWWKDVGVHQNMTHAVHPDPISGAHCWLQKAPNVRKATADEKPGDVYVDTKRSMQVYEEWKKLARPAAKVSPDGNRRPYWLARPLKPTEASYKLKKR
;
A
#
# COMPACT_ATOMS: atom_id res chain seq x y z
N TRP A 1 -11.64 4.43 18.87
CA TRP A 1 -10.75 4.21 20.02
C TRP A 1 -9.28 4.00 19.63
N LEU A 2 -8.84 2.92 18.97
CA LEU A 2 -7.40 2.77 18.63
C LEU A 2 -6.80 3.92 17.77
N TYR A 3 -7.62 4.56 16.92
CA TYR A 3 -7.19 5.73 16.15
C TYR A 3 -6.84 6.95 17.02
N GLU A 4 -7.39 7.06 18.22
CA GLU A 4 -7.09 8.14 19.15
C GLU A 4 -5.61 8.15 19.56
N ILE A 5 -5.03 6.95 19.73
CA ILE A 5 -3.63 6.78 20.12
C ILE A 5 -2.68 6.63 18.92
N SER A 6 -3.16 6.14 17.78
CA SER A 6 -2.33 5.87 16.60
C SER A 6 -3.14 6.00 15.30
N HIS A 7 -3.20 7.22 14.77
CA HIS A 7 -3.88 7.54 13.50
C HIS A 7 -2.93 7.82 12.33
N LYS A 8 -1.62 8.00 12.56
CA LYS A 8 -0.65 8.34 11.50
C LYS A 8 0.30 7.18 11.20
N ASN A 9 0.72 7.04 9.94
CA ASN A 9 1.81 6.15 9.54
C ASN A 9 2.95 6.94 8.84
N PRO A 10 3.65 7.84 9.55
CA PRO A 10 4.70 8.63 8.91
C PRO A 10 5.81 7.74 8.34
N ILE A 11 6.63 8.32 7.46
CA ILE A 11 7.86 7.69 6.98
C ILE A 11 8.92 7.86 8.06
N TRP A 12 9.25 6.77 8.75
CA TRP A 12 10.35 6.76 9.70
C TRP A 12 11.66 6.74 8.92
N MET A 13 12.56 7.67 9.23
CA MET A 13 13.82 7.88 8.52
C MET A 13 14.93 8.25 9.51
N HIS A 14 16.16 7.83 9.24
CA HIS A 14 17.31 8.23 10.06
C HIS A 14 17.65 9.72 9.87
N PRO A 15 18.05 10.46 10.92
CA PRO A 15 18.40 11.89 10.81
C PRO A 15 19.44 12.22 9.73
N ASN A 16 20.52 11.43 9.60
CA ASN A 16 21.51 11.60 8.51
C ASN A 16 20.91 11.53 7.09
N ASP A 17 19.88 10.71 6.87
CA ASP A 17 19.18 10.68 5.58
C ASP A 17 18.28 11.91 5.43
N GLY A 18 17.66 12.38 6.52
CA GLY A 18 16.92 13.64 6.55
C GLY A 18 17.79 14.85 6.16
N GLU A 19 18.99 14.96 6.75
CA GLU A 19 19.97 15.99 6.41
C GLU A 19 20.39 15.91 4.94
N ARG A 20 20.74 14.72 4.45
CA ARG A 20 21.11 14.48 3.05
C ARG A 20 20.01 14.88 2.06
N LEU A 21 18.75 14.74 2.46
CA LEU A 21 17.58 15.05 1.64
C LEU A 21 17.02 16.47 1.88
N GLY A 22 17.55 17.21 2.86
CA GLY A 22 17.06 18.53 3.25
C GLY A 22 15.62 18.52 3.78
N VAL A 23 15.29 17.53 4.61
CA VAL A 23 13.95 17.37 5.22
C VAL A 23 14.03 17.27 6.73
N GLU A 24 13.04 17.87 7.39
CA GLU A 24 12.85 17.78 8.85
C GLU A 24 11.57 17.01 9.18
N THR A 25 11.42 16.55 10.42
CA THR A 25 10.19 15.88 10.88
C THR A 25 8.96 16.75 10.55
N GLY A 26 7.99 16.17 9.85
CA GLY A 26 6.79 16.85 9.38
C GLY A 26 6.82 17.25 7.90
N ASP A 27 8.01 17.30 7.28
CA ASP A 27 8.13 17.56 5.85
C ASP A 27 7.52 16.43 5.01
N ALA A 28 6.98 16.79 3.84
CA ALA A 28 6.49 15.83 2.88
C ALA A 28 7.65 15.22 2.06
N VAL A 29 7.65 13.90 1.95
CA VAL A 29 8.62 13.10 1.19
C VAL A 29 7.86 12.20 0.23
N ARG A 30 8.36 12.11 -1.00
CA ARG A 30 7.93 11.13 -1.99
C ARG A 30 8.84 9.91 -1.96
N ILE A 31 8.21 8.74 -1.90
CA ILE A 31 8.86 7.43 -2.02
C ILE A 31 8.47 6.86 -3.37
N ASP A 32 9.44 6.72 -4.27
CA ASP A 32 9.27 5.98 -5.51
C ASP A 32 9.49 4.48 -5.24
N THR A 33 8.66 3.64 -5.85
CA THR A 33 8.74 2.18 -5.83
C THR A 33 8.86 1.65 -7.26
N GLU A 34 8.92 0.33 -7.43
CA GLU A 34 9.03 -0.29 -8.75
C GLU A 34 7.81 -0.04 -9.67
N ILE A 35 6.61 0.16 -9.11
CA ILE A 35 5.37 0.30 -9.89
C ILE A 35 4.67 1.64 -9.65
N GLY A 36 5.26 2.57 -8.92
CA GLY A 36 4.54 3.77 -8.54
C GLY A 36 5.28 4.63 -7.53
N TRP A 37 4.51 5.46 -6.82
CA TRP A 37 5.04 6.31 -5.75
C TRP A 37 3.93 6.75 -4.80
N PHE A 38 4.31 7.12 -3.59
CA PHE A 38 3.39 7.74 -2.62
C PHE A 38 4.08 8.88 -1.89
N VAL A 39 3.29 9.84 -1.42
CA VAL A 39 3.78 11.00 -0.66
C VAL A 39 3.24 10.91 0.76
N ASN A 40 4.11 11.09 1.75
CA ASN A 40 3.73 11.11 3.16
C ASN A 40 4.68 12.02 3.96
N THR A 41 4.36 12.27 5.23
CA THR A 41 5.19 13.06 6.14
C THR A 41 6.32 12.22 6.72
N VAL A 42 7.49 12.82 6.90
CA VAL A 42 8.66 12.16 7.50
C VAL A 42 8.66 12.32 9.02
N TRP A 43 9.12 11.30 9.72
CA TRP A 43 9.44 11.32 11.15
C TRP A 43 10.89 10.87 11.33
N LEU A 44 11.78 11.79 11.70
CA LEU A 44 13.18 11.50 11.90
C LEU A 44 13.40 10.78 13.24
N ALA A 45 14.08 9.64 13.22
CA ALA A 45 14.37 8.83 14.40
C ALA A 45 15.66 8.01 14.22
N GLU A 46 16.54 8.08 15.21
CA GLU A 46 17.79 7.30 15.31
C GLU A 46 17.57 5.77 15.32
N ALA A 47 16.33 5.32 15.58
CA ALA A 47 15.96 3.91 15.61
C ALA A 47 15.93 3.25 14.22
N ILE A 48 15.99 4.03 13.14
CA ILE A 48 16.00 3.51 11.77
C ILE A 48 17.43 3.43 11.27
N LYS A 49 17.86 2.29 10.73
CA LYS A 49 19.19 2.18 10.13
C LYS A 49 19.34 3.19 8.96
N PRO A 50 20.47 3.94 8.84
CA PRO A 50 20.74 4.75 7.66
C PRO A 50 20.59 3.97 6.34
N GLY A 51 19.93 4.59 5.36
CA GLY A 51 19.57 4.02 4.06
C GLY A 51 18.28 3.19 4.05
N ILE A 52 17.56 3.10 5.16
CA ILE A 52 16.26 2.40 5.27
C ILE A 52 15.18 3.41 5.63
N VAL A 53 13.97 3.21 5.10
CA VAL A 53 12.75 3.89 5.55
C VAL A 53 11.74 2.85 6.03
N ALA A 54 10.93 3.19 7.02
CA ALA A 54 9.88 2.31 7.53
C ALA A 54 8.53 3.02 7.57
N VAL A 55 7.48 2.32 7.12
CA VAL A 55 6.10 2.84 7.09
C VAL A 55 5.16 1.74 7.60
N SER A 56 4.36 2.05 8.61
CA SER A 56 3.33 1.14 9.11
C SER A 56 2.23 0.92 8.06
N HIS A 57 1.81 -0.33 7.84
CA HIS A 57 0.81 -0.72 6.83
C HIS A 57 -0.63 -0.74 7.36
N HIS A 58 -0.84 -0.38 8.63
CA HIS A 58 -2.14 -0.53 9.29
C HIS A 58 -3.10 0.67 9.09
N LEU A 59 -2.65 1.71 8.38
CA LEU A 59 -3.34 3.00 8.19
C LEU A 59 -3.40 3.38 6.71
N GLY A 60 -3.99 4.54 6.40
CA GLY A 60 -4.22 4.99 5.02
C GLY A 60 -5.54 4.51 4.43
N ARG A 61 -6.55 4.24 5.25
CA ARG A 61 -7.87 3.85 4.74
C ARG A 61 -8.46 5.02 3.95
N TRP A 62 -9.22 4.72 2.90
CA TRP A 62 -9.79 5.72 2.01
C TRP A 62 -11.17 5.27 1.53
N ARG A 63 -11.95 6.24 1.05
CA ARG A 63 -13.27 6.06 0.43
C ARG A 63 -13.45 7.09 -0.69
N VAL A 64 -14.29 6.77 -1.67
CA VAL A 64 -14.61 7.72 -2.77
C VAL A 64 -15.78 8.63 -2.39
N ARG A 65 -16.67 8.14 -1.51
CA ARG A 65 -17.90 8.84 -1.09
C ARG A 65 -18.16 8.60 0.38
N ASP A 66 -18.93 9.50 1.00
CA ASP A 66 -19.41 9.31 2.36
C ASP A 66 -20.45 8.18 2.44
N GLY A 67 -20.52 7.53 3.61
CA GLY A 67 -21.40 6.38 3.83
C GLY A 67 -20.89 5.05 3.25
N GLU A 68 -19.79 5.06 2.48
CA GLU A 68 -19.15 3.86 1.94
C GLU A 68 -17.92 3.45 2.76
N GLY A 69 -17.81 2.14 3.03
CA GLY A 69 -16.62 1.54 3.63
C GLY A 69 -16.39 1.98 5.08
N VAL A 70 -15.21 2.56 5.33
CA VAL A 70 -14.76 2.90 6.69
C VAL A 70 -15.19 4.33 7.04
N GLY A 71 -15.72 4.52 8.26
CA GLY A 71 -16.21 5.81 8.75
C GLY A 71 -15.23 6.98 8.64
N ALA A 72 -15.78 8.20 8.58
CA ALA A 72 -15.04 9.43 8.29
C ALA A 72 -13.96 9.79 9.34
N GLY A 73 -14.00 9.19 10.54
CA GLY A 73 -12.95 9.33 11.54
C GLY A 73 -11.71 8.47 11.29
N MET A 74 -11.73 7.57 10.30
CA MET A 74 -10.67 6.58 10.10
C MET A 74 -10.23 6.49 8.64
N SER A 75 -10.82 7.27 7.74
CA SER A 75 -10.55 7.23 6.31
C SER A 75 -10.52 8.61 5.66
N ASN A 76 -9.73 8.75 4.61
CA ASN A 76 -9.74 9.92 3.72
C ASN A 76 -10.81 9.79 2.63
N VAL A 77 -11.41 10.89 2.21
CA VAL A 77 -12.11 10.97 0.92
C VAL A 77 -11.08 11.22 -0.17
N VAL A 78 -11.15 10.45 -1.26
CA VAL A 78 -10.19 10.53 -2.36
C VAL A 78 -10.88 10.64 -3.71
N THR A 79 -10.20 11.26 -4.66
CA THR A 79 -10.48 11.12 -6.10
C THR A 79 -9.53 10.09 -6.70
N LEU A 80 -10.04 9.35 -7.69
CA LEU A 80 -9.27 8.42 -8.49
C LEU A 80 -9.28 8.90 -9.94
N GLU A 81 -8.09 9.05 -10.50
CA GLU A 81 -7.87 9.44 -11.90
C GLU A 81 -7.13 8.32 -12.62
N GLU A 82 -7.56 7.99 -13.83
CA GLU A 82 -6.91 7.01 -14.69
C GLU A 82 -6.31 7.73 -15.89
N SER A 83 -5.03 7.52 -16.14
CA SER A 83 -4.36 8.05 -17.32
C SER A 83 -4.48 7.08 -18.50
N ALA A 84 -4.41 7.60 -19.72
CA ALA A 84 -4.59 6.82 -20.95
C ALA A 84 -3.57 5.68 -21.11
N ASP A 85 -2.42 5.79 -20.45
CA ASP A 85 -1.35 4.79 -20.44
C ASP A 85 -1.52 3.70 -19.36
N GLY A 86 -2.58 3.71 -18.56
CA GLY A 86 -2.85 2.72 -17.51
C GLY A 86 -2.28 3.07 -16.13
N GLY A 87 -1.80 4.30 -15.97
CA GLY A 87 -1.50 4.88 -14.67
C GLY A 87 -2.77 5.22 -13.90
N ARG A 88 -2.70 5.15 -12.57
CA ARG A 88 -3.78 5.48 -11.65
C ARG A 88 -3.26 6.38 -10.56
N THR A 89 -3.91 7.52 -10.38
CA THR A 89 -3.58 8.49 -9.32
C THR A 89 -4.73 8.55 -8.32
N MET A 90 -4.38 8.51 -7.04
CA MET A 90 -5.28 8.79 -5.93
C MET A 90 -4.84 10.10 -5.28
N ARG A 91 -5.77 11.02 -5.09
CA ARG A 91 -5.55 12.28 -4.36
C ARG A 91 -6.53 12.43 -3.23
N VAL A 92 -6.04 12.86 -2.06
CA VAL A 92 -6.90 13.14 -0.91
C VAL A 92 -7.61 14.48 -1.12
N THR A 93 -8.95 14.45 -1.15
CA THR A 93 -9.77 15.68 -1.25
C THR A 93 -10.28 16.14 0.10
N ARG A 94 -10.53 15.20 1.02
CA ARG A 94 -10.92 15.51 2.40
C ARG A 94 -10.31 14.50 3.35
N GLN A 95 -9.69 15.02 4.40
CA GLN A 95 -9.11 14.22 5.47
C GLN A 95 -10.19 13.64 6.39
N ALA A 96 -9.77 12.84 7.38
CA ALA A 96 -10.66 12.42 8.44
C ALA A 96 -11.13 13.62 9.26
N GLU A 97 -12.35 13.51 9.80
CA GLU A 97 -12.93 14.57 10.63
C GLU A 97 -13.99 14.04 11.59
N ALA A 98 -14.28 14.86 12.60
CA ALA A 98 -15.47 14.72 13.42
C ALA A 98 -16.73 14.82 12.56
N HIS A 99 -17.71 14.00 12.88
CA HIS A 99 -18.97 13.92 12.14
C HIS A 99 -20.08 13.48 13.07
N LYS A 100 -21.31 13.90 12.77
CA LYS A 100 -22.47 13.59 13.60
C LYS A 100 -23.04 12.22 13.24
N THR A 101 -23.19 11.36 14.25
CA THR A 101 -23.87 10.06 14.13
C THR A 101 -24.76 9.81 15.36
N PHE A 102 -25.30 8.59 15.48
CA PHE A 102 -26.01 8.18 16.71
C PHE A 102 -25.06 8.01 17.89
N ASP A 103 -23.77 7.79 17.64
CA ASP A 103 -22.73 7.68 18.66
C ASP A 103 -22.11 9.09 18.90
N PRO A 104 -22.30 9.70 20.09
CA PRO A 104 -21.82 11.05 20.37
C PRO A 104 -20.29 11.17 20.35
N ASP A 105 -19.54 10.06 20.45
CA ASP A 105 -18.08 10.11 20.42
C ASP A 105 -17.52 10.44 19.02
N THR A 106 -18.33 10.26 17.98
CA THR A 106 -17.95 10.65 16.59
C THR A 106 -17.76 12.16 16.42
N GLU A 107 -18.38 12.99 17.26
CA GLU A 107 -18.19 14.44 17.26
C GLU A 107 -16.91 14.89 18.01
N ARG A 108 -16.25 13.96 18.72
CA ARG A 108 -15.05 14.22 19.53
C ARG A 108 -13.73 13.91 18.82
N ILE A 109 -13.79 13.43 17.59
CA ILE A 109 -12.61 13.11 16.79
C ILE A 109 -11.78 14.38 16.56
N TRP A 110 -10.56 14.40 17.09
CA TRP A 110 -9.65 15.56 17.02
C TRP A 110 -8.52 15.40 15.98
N TRP A 111 -8.35 14.20 15.42
CA TRP A 111 -7.33 13.92 14.41
C TRP A 111 -7.88 14.10 12.99
N LYS A 112 -6.98 14.44 12.06
CA LYS A 112 -7.29 14.58 10.62
C LYS A 112 -6.48 13.63 9.75
N ASP A 113 -5.19 13.53 10.04
CA ASP A 113 -4.31 12.59 9.37
C ASP A 113 -4.69 11.16 9.77
N VAL A 114 -5.00 10.33 8.78
CA VAL A 114 -5.29 8.89 8.95
C VAL A 114 -4.33 8.00 8.15
N GLY A 115 -3.18 8.57 7.78
CA GLY A 115 -2.11 7.93 7.06
C GLY A 115 -2.31 7.85 5.54
N VAL A 116 -1.38 7.15 4.90
CA VAL A 116 -1.29 6.96 3.44
C VAL A 116 -1.26 5.48 3.11
N HIS A 117 -1.95 5.08 2.04
CA HIS A 117 -2.07 3.68 1.62
C HIS A 117 -0.91 3.23 0.73
N GLN A 118 0.28 3.09 1.32
CA GLN A 118 1.52 2.76 0.59
C GLN A 118 1.46 1.43 -0.18
N ASN A 119 0.70 0.45 0.33
CA ASN A 119 0.64 -0.90 -0.25
C ASN A 119 0.18 -0.92 -1.73
N MET A 120 -0.51 0.12 -2.20
CA MET A 120 -0.91 0.23 -3.61
C MET A 120 0.30 0.36 -4.54
N THR A 121 1.43 0.83 -4.03
CA THR A 121 2.69 1.01 -4.77
C THR A 121 3.62 -0.20 -4.65
N HIS A 122 3.22 -1.25 -3.92
CA HIS A 122 4.04 -2.46 -3.78
C HIS A 122 3.87 -3.35 -5.00
N ALA A 123 4.98 -3.68 -5.65
CA ALA A 123 4.93 -4.49 -6.86
C ALA A 123 4.63 -5.97 -6.52
N VAL A 124 3.96 -6.68 -7.43
CA VAL A 124 3.51 -8.05 -7.16
C VAL A 124 4.68 -9.01 -7.25
N HIS A 125 5.33 -9.24 -6.12
CA HIS A 125 6.46 -10.16 -5.96
C HIS A 125 6.03 -11.45 -5.23
N PRO A 126 5.45 -12.45 -5.92
CA PRO A 126 5.13 -13.73 -5.31
C PRO A 126 6.39 -14.58 -5.17
N ASP A 127 6.74 -14.98 -3.94
CA ASP A 127 7.80 -15.94 -3.67
C ASP A 127 7.65 -17.19 -4.60
N PRO A 128 8.65 -17.53 -5.43
CA PRO A 128 8.50 -18.57 -6.44
C PRO A 128 8.22 -19.98 -5.90
N ILE A 129 8.43 -20.20 -4.59
CA ILE A 129 8.23 -21.49 -3.93
C ILE A 129 6.85 -21.56 -3.27
N SER A 130 6.53 -20.61 -2.39
CA SER A 130 5.31 -20.61 -1.58
C SER A 130 4.16 -19.82 -2.19
N GLY A 131 4.45 -18.87 -3.09
CA GLY A 131 3.51 -17.90 -3.61
C GLY A 131 3.15 -16.76 -2.64
N ALA A 132 3.81 -16.68 -1.48
CA ALA A 132 3.61 -15.58 -0.53
C ALA A 132 4.14 -14.25 -1.10
N HIS A 133 3.47 -13.14 -0.80
CA HIS A 133 3.91 -11.83 -1.27
C HIS A 133 5.12 -11.32 -0.46
N CYS A 134 6.13 -10.79 -1.16
CA CYS A 134 7.29 -10.16 -0.53
C CYS A 134 6.98 -8.70 -0.13
N TRP A 135 6.80 -8.45 1.17
CA TRP A 135 6.41 -7.13 1.67
C TRP A 135 7.55 -6.11 1.79
N LEU A 136 8.81 -6.55 1.77
CA LEU A 136 9.97 -5.64 1.77
C LEU A 136 10.22 -5.13 0.35
N GLN A 137 9.93 -3.85 0.14
CA GLN A 137 9.99 -3.21 -1.17
C GLN A 137 11.27 -2.41 -1.32
N LYS A 138 11.79 -2.37 -2.56
CA LYS A 138 12.87 -1.45 -2.91
C LYS A 138 12.28 -0.06 -3.14
N ALA A 139 12.87 0.94 -2.51
CA ALA A 139 12.62 2.35 -2.78
C ALA A 139 13.77 2.91 -3.63
N PRO A 140 13.72 2.83 -4.98
CA PRO A 140 14.79 3.29 -5.85
C PRO A 140 15.11 4.79 -5.70
N ASN A 141 14.13 5.60 -5.29
CA ASN A 141 14.32 7.01 -5.05
C ASN A 141 13.46 7.48 -3.88
N VAL A 142 14.06 8.33 -3.04
CA VAL A 142 13.42 8.97 -1.88
C VAL A 142 13.84 10.42 -1.92
N ARG A 143 12.88 11.34 -1.98
CA ARG A 143 13.17 12.78 -2.09
C ARG A 143 12.11 13.63 -1.41
N LYS A 144 12.47 14.88 -1.10
CA LYS A 144 11.49 15.90 -0.71
C LYS A 144 10.39 16.01 -1.76
N ALA A 145 9.15 16.08 -1.30
CA ALA A 145 7.99 16.27 -2.17
C ALA A 145 8.03 17.69 -2.79
N THR A 146 7.53 17.82 -4.01
CA THR A 146 7.34 19.14 -4.64
C THR A 146 6.11 19.86 -4.05
N ALA A 147 5.90 21.12 -4.42
CA ALA A 147 4.75 21.88 -3.96
C ALA A 147 3.40 21.26 -4.34
N ASP A 148 3.33 20.52 -5.45
CA ASP A 148 2.11 19.90 -5.99
C ASP A 148 1.89 18.46 -5.51
N GLU A 149 2.86 17.90 -4.79
CA GLU A 149 2.84 16.56 -4.22
C GLU A 149 2.43 16.62 -2.74
N LYS A 150 1.21 16.20 -2.42
CA LYS A 150 0.65 16.32 -1.07
C LYS A 150 0.66 14.98 -0.33
N PRO A 151 0.87 14.97 1.01
CA PRO A 151 0.69 13.75 1.80
C PRO A 151 -0.67 13.09 1.55
N GLY A 152 -0.65 11.80 1.21
CA GLY A 152 -1.83 11.05 0.79
C GLY A 152 -1.94 10.82 -0.71
N ASP A 153 -1.19 11.57 -1.52
CA ASP A 153 -1.10 11.31 -2.96
C ASP A 153 -0.40 9.97 -3.23
N VAL A 154 -0.99 9.19 -4.13
CA VAL A 154 -0.48 7.88 -4.55
C VAL A 154 -0.62 7.76 -6.06
N TYR A 155 0.38 7.22 -6.72
CA TYR A 155 0.34 6.84 -8.14
C TYR A 155 0.78 5.40 -8.32
N VAL A 156 0.15 4.71 -9.26
CA VAL A 156 0.45 3.31 -9.61
C VAL A 156 0.37 3.13 -11.12
N ASP A 157 1.39 2.49 -11.70
CA ASP A 157 1.38 1.95 -13.05
C ASP A 157 0.88 0.49 -13.03
N THR A 158 -0.36 0.30 -13.50
CA THR A 158 -0.99 -1.03 -13.52
C THR A 158 -0.38 -1.98 -14.56
N LYS A 159 0.19 -1.43 -15.66
CA LYS A 159 0.86 -2.23 -16.69
C LYS A 159 2.20 -2.72 -16.16
N ARG A 160 2.99 -1.87 -15.51
CA ARG A 160 4.24 -2.28 -14.86
C ARG A 160 3.96 -3.30 -13.76
N SER A 161 2.90 -3.12 -12.96
CA SER A 161 2.47 -4.11 -11.96
C SER A 161 2.27 -5.50 -12.56
N MET A 162 1.58 -5.60 -13.70
CA MET A 162 1.39 -6.87 -14.40
C MET A 162 2.70 -7.43 -15.00
N GLN A 163 3.57 -6.58 -15.53
CA GLN A 163 4.87 -7.00 -16.03
C GLN A 163 5.74 -7.63 -14.93
N VAL A 164 5.81 -6.99 -13.76
CA VAL A 164 6.56 -7.51 -12.61
C VAL A 164 6.00 -8.85 -12.15
N TYR A 165 4.68 -8.98 -12.08
CA TYR A 165 4.03 -10.26 -11.79
C TYR A 165 4.47 -11.36 -12.77
N GLU A 166 4.47 -11.07 -14.08
CA GLU A 166 4.89 -12.02 -15.11
C GLU A 166 6.39 -12.35 -15.03
N GLU A 167 7.25 -11.37 -14.70
CA GLU A 167 8.69 -11.57 -14.45
C GLU A 167 8.91 -12.55 -13.29
N TRP A 168 8.26 -12.33 -12.15
CA TRP A 168 8.40 -13.19 -10.97
C TRP A 168 7.77 -14.57 -11.17
N LYS A 169 6.63 -14.66 -11.86
CA LYS A 169 5.98 -15.93 -12.18
C LYS A 169 6.89 -16.86 -13.00
N LYS A 170 7.77 -16.32 -13.85
CA LYS A 170 8.74 -17.11 -14.63
C LYS A 170 9.78 -17.82 -13.76
N LEU A 171 10.01 -17.34 -12.53
CA LEU A 171 10.91 -17.98 -11.57
C LEU A 171 10.27 -19.24 -10.93
N ALA A 172 8.94 -19.36 -10.98
CA ALA A 172 8.22 -20.48 -10.38
C ALA A 172 8.31 -21.75 -11.25
N ARG A 173 8.30 -22.91 -10.59
CA ARG A 173 8.29 -24.20 -11.28
C ARG A 173 6.90 -24.46 -11.92
N PRO A 174 6.82 -24.92 -13.18
CA PRO A 174 5.54 -25.17 -13.82
C PRO A 174 4.74 -26.26 -13.08
N ALA A 175 3.51 -25.95 -12.67
CA ALA A 175 2.63 -26.92 -11.99
C ALA A 175 2.46 -28.22 -12.79
N ALA A 176 2.41 -28.15 -14.13
CA ALA A 176 2.32 -29.34 -14.99
C ALA A 176 3.52 -30.31 -14.86
N LYS A 177 4.67 -29.84 -14.36
CA LYS A 177 5.89 -30.64 -14.21
C LYS A 177 6.13 -31.12 -12.77
N VAL A 178 5.67 -30.36 -11.78
CA VAL A 178 6.02 -30.60 -10.36
C VAL A 178 4.83 -30.89 -9.46
N SER A 179 3.60 -30.66 -9.94
CA SER A 179 2.40 -30.94 -9.16
C SER A 179 2.14 -32.45 -9.10
N PRO A 180 2.05 -33.07 -7.90
CA PRO A 180 1.86 -34.52 -7.76
C PRO A 180 0.58 -35.04 -8.42
N ASP A 181 -0.46 -34.21 -8.51
CA ASP A 181 -1.78 -34.54 -9.03
C ASP A 181 -2.13 -33.77 -10.32
N GLY A 182 -1.15 -33.06 -10.89
CA GLY A 182 -1.32 -32.22 -12.08
C GLY A 182 -2.24 -31.00 -11.88
N ASN A 183 -2.64 -30.70 -10.64
CA ASN A 183 -3.46 -29.53 -10.34
C ASN A 183 -2.62 -28.25 -10.20
N ARG A 184 -3.26 -27.09 -10.33
CA ARG A 184 -2.67 -25.74 -10.12
C ARG A 184 -2.16 -25.51 -8.70
N ARG A 185 -2.72 -26.26 -7.74
CA ARG A 185 -2.47 -26.13 -6.30
C ARG A 185 -2.89 -27.44 -5.61
N PRO A 186 -2.29 -27.79 -4.45
CA PRO A 186 -2.64 -29.00 -3.72
C PRO A 186 -4.10 -29.01 -3.26
N TYR A 187 -4.82 -30.11 -3.50
CA TYR A 187 -6.23 -30.25 -3.07
C TYR A 187 -6.39 -30.52 -1.57
N TRP A 188 -5.37 -31.10 -0.93
CA TRP A 188 -5.37 -31.48 0.48
C TRP A 188 -5.08 -30.33 1.45
N LEU A 189 -4.66 -29.16 0.96
CA LEU A 189 -4.49 -27.98 1.82
C LEU A 189 -5.87 -27.42 2.21
N ALA A 190 -6.13 -27.34 3.52
CA ALA A 190 -7.33 -26.69 4.06
C ALA A 190 -7.33 -25.19 3.73
N ARG A 191 -8.48 -24.65 3.32
CA ARG A 191 -8.64 -23.25 2.92
C ARG A 191 -10.01 -22.73 3.36
N PRO A 192 -10.08 -21.51 3.92
CA PRO A 192 -11.33 -20.75 3.96
C PRO A 192 -11.86 -20.61 2.53
N LEU A 193 -13.17 -20.84 2.33
CA LEU A 193 -13.81 -20.78 1.01
C LEU A 193 -13.12 -21.68 -0.03
N LYS A 194 -12.98 -22.98 0.30
CA LYS A 194 -12.33 -23.97 -0.58
C LYS A 194 -12.97 -23.94 -1.99
N PRO A 195 -12.17 -23.71 -3.06
CA PRO A 195 -12.70 -23.69 -4.42
C PRO A 195 -13.33 -25.02 -4.85
N THR A 196 -14.18 -24.99 -5.88
CA THR A 196 -14.69 -26.20 -6.55
C THR A 196 -13.55 -27.00 -7.18
N GLU A 197 -13.71 -28.31 -7.33
CA GLU A 197 -12.68 -29.20 -7.88
C GLU A 197 -12.20 -28.78 -9.28
N ALA A 198 -13.12 -28.33 -10.14
CA ALA A 198 -12.79 -27.83 -11.47
C ALA A 198 -11.78 -26.66 -11.43
N SER A 199 -11.80 -25.83 -10.39
CA SER A 199 -10.90 -24.68 -10.20
C SER A 199 -9.46 -25.08 -9.86
N TYR A 200 -9.20 -26.36 -9.60
CA TYR A 200 -7.85 -26.90 -9.39
C TYR A 200 -7.20 -27.35 -10.69
N LYS A 201 -7.98 -27.66 -11.74
CA LYS A 201 -7.46 -28.21 -13.00
C LYS A 201 -6.71 -27.15 -13.82
N LEU A 202 -5.52 -27.49 -14.33
CA LEU A 202 -4.84 -26.67 -15.32
C LEU A 202 -5.69 -26.58 -16.60
N LYS A 203 -5.77 -25.40 -17.23
CA LYS A 203 -6.39 -25.30 -18.56
C LYS A 203 -5.59 -26.16 -19.53
N LYS A 204 -6.27 -26.98 -20.35
CA LYS A 204 -5.63 -27.64 -21.50
C LYS A 204 -5.10 -26.53 -22.41
N ARG A 205 -3.81 -26.61 -22.76
CA ARG A 205 -3.19 -25.72 -23.74
C ARG A 205 -3.58 -26.15 -25.14
#